data_AF-A0A9E6BHY2-F1
#
_entry.id   AF-A0A9E6BHY2-F1
#
_cell.length_a   1.000
_cell.length_b   1.000
_cell.length_c   1.000
_cell.angle_alpha   90.00
_cell.angle_beta   90.00
_cell.angle_gamma   90.00
#
_symmetry.space_group_name_H-M   'P 1'
#
loop_
_entity.id
_entity.type
_entity.pdbx_description
1 polymer ?
#
loop_
_entity_poly.entity_id
_entity_poly.type
_entity_poly.pdbx_seq_one_letter_code
_entity_poly.pdbx_strand_id
1 'polypeptide(L)'
;MNNLHTSQKGNHKDPVCGMDVSSKNDAITADWNNQTYYFCAEHCRKEFEKSPETYRKKSSFFLKRVWDNYLRRLNKATNGKPQCCD
;
A
#
# COMPACT_ATOMS: atom_id res chain seq x y z
N MET A 1 -1.68 -15.23 30.16
CA MET A 1 -2.83 -14.41 29.72
C MET A 1 -2.32 -13.57 28.56
N ASN A 2 -2.69 -13.92 27.33
CA ASN A 2 -2.01 -13.46 26.12
C ASN A 2 -2.46 -12.05 25.71
N ASN A 3 -1.47 -11.18 25.52
CA ASN A 3 -1.56 -9.85 24.95
C ASN A 3 -2.16 -9.87 23.55
N LEU A 4 -3.31 -9.23 23.35
CA LEU A 4 -3.82 -8.84 22.03
C LEU A 4 -4.49 -7.46 22.08
N HIS A 5 -3.72 -6.44 22.46
CA HIS A 5 -4.00 -5.07 22.00
C HIS A 5 -3.14 -4.80 20.76
N THR A 6 -3.45 -5.47 19.65
CA THR A 6 -2.96 -5.03 18.35
C THR A 6 -3.71 -3.75 17.98
N SER A 7 -3.13 -2.61 18.34
CA SER A 7 -3.51 -1.28 17.88
C SER A 7 -3.42 -1.21 16.36
N GLN A 8 -4.48 -1.63 15.66
CA GLN A 8 -4.67 -1.31 14.25
C GLN A 8 -5.18 0.13 14.15
N LYS A 9 -4.29 1.11 14.39
CA LYS A 9 -4.50 2.48 13.94
C LYS A 9 -4.25 2.49 12.43
N GLY A 10 -5.28 2.16 11.66
CA GLY A 10 -5.24 2.28 10.21
C GLY A 10 -5.15 3.75 9.83
N ASN A 11 -3.94 4.25 9.56
CA ASN A 11 -3.76 5.51 8.87
C ASN A 11 -4.09 5.23 7.39
N HIS A 12 -5.15 5.83 6.88
CA HIS A 12 -5.46 5.75 5.45
C HIS A 12 -4.53 6.71 4.71
N LYS A 13 -4.06 6.34 3.52
CA LYS A 13 -3.23 7.25 2.72
C LYS A 13 -4.08 7.88 1.64
N ASP A 14 -4.00 9.21 1.55
CA ASP A 14 -4.62 9.96 0.47
C ASP A 14 -3.94 9.57 -0.85
N PRO A 15 -4.69 9.07 -1.85
CA PRO A 15 -4.12 8.62 -3.12
C PRO A 15 -3.63 9.76 -4.02
N VAL A 16 -4.05 11.01 -3.76
CA VAL A 16 -3.65 12.20 -4.52
C VAL A 16 -2.36 12.78 -3.98
N CYS A 17 -2.30 13.04 -2.66
CA CYS A 17 -1.16 13.73 -2.04
C CYS A 17 -0.23 12.84 -1.21
N GLY A 18 -0.63 11.60 -0.90
CA GLY A 18 0.14 10.65 -0.10
C GLY A 18 0.15 10.92 1.41
N MET A 19 -0.60 11.92 1.87
CA MET A 19 -0.71 12.25 3.30
C MET A 19 -1.43 11.16 4.08
N ASP A 20 -1.04 11.00 5.34
CA ASP A 20 -1.72 10.12 6.29
C ASP A 20 -3.00 10.78 6.80
N VAL A 21 -4.14 10.16 6.49
CA VAL A 21 -5.48 10.53 6.92
C VAL A 21 -5.83 9.67 8.12
N SER A 22 -6.06 10.32 9.27
CA SER A 22 -6.60 9.62 10.43
C SER A 22 -8.06 9.22 10.15
N SER A 23 -8.42 7.97 10.43
CA SER A 23 -9.78 7.41 10.35
C SER A 23 -10.80 8.02 11.34
N LYS A 24 -10.58 9.26 11.79
CA LYS A 24 -11.55 10.00 12.59
C LYS A 24 -12.80 10.26 11.75
N ASN A 25 -13.94 10.40 12.43
CA ASN A 25 -15.27 10.52 11.83
C ASN A 25 -15.42 11.66 10.79
N ASP A 26 -14.50 12.63 10.75
CA ASP A 26 -14.52 13.75 9.81
C ASP A 26 -13.63 13.56 8.57
N ALA A 27 -13.09 12.35 8.35
CA ALA A 27 -12.31 12.06 7.15
C ALA A 27 -13.19 12.13 5.90
N ILE A 28 -12.71 12.84 4.89
CA ILE A 28 -13.40 12.96 3.61
C ILE A 28 -13.22 11.65 2.86
N THR A 29 -14.32 11.06 2.41
CA THR A 29 -14.30 9.76 1.72
C THR A 29 -14.97 9.84 0.35
N ALA A 30 -14.59 8.93 -0.55
CA ALA A 30 -15.31 8.69 -1.79
C ALA A 30 -15.28 7.21 -2.14
N ASP A 31 -16.41 6.69 -2.59
CA ASP A 31 -16.52 5.32 -3.06
C ASP A 31 -16.26 5.27 -4.56
N TRP A 32 -15.26 4.50 -4.96
CA TRP A 32 -14.92 4.29 -6.35
C TRP A 32 -14.50 2.84 -6.59
N ASN A 33 -15.09 2.21 -7.62
CA ASN A 33 -14.81 0.82 -7.98
C ASN A 33 -14.95 -0.17 -6.79
N ASN A 34 -16.01 0.01 -5.99
CA ASN A 34 -16.31 -0.82 -4.82
C ASN A 34 -15.21 -0.78 -3.73
N GLN A 35 -14.45 0.32 -3.67
CA GLN A 35 -13.47 0.63 -2.64
C GLN A 35 -13.69 2.04 -2.10
N THR A 36 -13.61 2.20 -0.77
CA THR A 36 -13.69 3.51 -0.12
C THR A 36 -12.28 4.11 -0.01
N TYR A 37 -12.11 5.29 -0.60
CA TYR A 37 -10.89 6.08 -0.52
C TYR A 37 -11.05 7.19 0.51
N TYR A 38 -9.94 7.58 1.14
CA TYR A 38 -9.90 8.59 2.19
C TYR A 38 -8.99 9.73 1.74
N PHE A 39 -9.42 10.97 1.99
CA PHE A 39 -8.76 12.17 1.52
C PHE A 39 -8.48 13.12 2.68
N CYS A 40 -7.35 13.82 2.62
CA CYS A 40 -6.99 14.80 3.64
C CYS A 40 -7.81 16.10 3.52
N ALA A 41 -8.34 16.39 2.32
CA ALA A 41 -9.08 17.60 2.01
C ALA A 41 -10.06 17.38 0.84
N GLU A 42 -11.07 18.24 0.75
CA GLU A 42 -12.10 18.23 -0.30
C GLU A 42 -11.50 18.47 -1.69
N HIS A 43 -10.44 19.26 -1.76
CA HIS A 43 -9.65 19.44 -2.98
C HIS A 43 -9.11 18.10 -3.52
N CYS A 44 -8.51 17.28 -2.65
CA CYS A 44 -7.97 15.97 -3.03
C CYS A 44 -9.07 15.02 -3.52
N ARG A 45 -10.24 15.03 -2.86
CA ARG A 45 -11.41 14.27 -3.33
C ARG A 45 -11.82 14.68 -4.75
N LYS A 46 -11.96 15.97 -5.00
CA LYS A 46 -12.35 16.50 -6.32
C LYS A 46 -11.32 16.19 -7.40
N GLU A 47 -10.03 16.24 -7.06
CA GLU A 47 -8.96 15.90 -8.00
C GLU A 47 -8.96 14.40 -8.33
N PHE A 48 -9.21 13.56 -7.33
CA PHE A 48 -9.39 12.13 -7.50
C PHE A 48 -10.62 11.80 -8.37
N GLU A 49 -11.77 12.44 -8.13
CA GLU A 49 -12.99 12.23 -8.91
C GLU A 49 -12.84 12.61 -10.39
N LYS A 50 -11.97 13.56 -10.74
CA LYS A 50 -11.69 13.94 -12.13
C LYS A 50 -10.96 12.84 -12.90
N SER A 51 -10.00 12.18 -12.26
CA SER A 51 -9.11 11.21 -12.91
C SER A 51 -8.72 10.05 -11.99
N PRO A 52 -9.67 9.23 -11.51
CA PRO A 52 -9.41 8.22 -10.47
C PRO A 52 -8.46 7.11 -10.95
N GLU A 53 -8.47 6.81 -12.26
CA GLU A 53 -7.58 5.82 -12.85
C GLU A 53 -6.09 6.19 -12.75
N THR A 54 -5.78 7.49 -12.76
CA THR A 54 -4.40 7.99 -12.70
C THR A 54 -3.76 7.71 -11.35
N TYR A 55 -4.55 7.72 -10.29
CA TYR A 55 -4.12 7.47 -8.91
C TYR A 55 -4.11 5.97 -8.55
N ARG A 56 -4.49 5.08 -9.48
CA ARG A 56 -4.51 3.61 -9.30
C ARG A 56 -3.12 2.94 -9.40
N LYS A 57 -2.02 3.69 -9.34
CA LYS A 57 -0.69 3.12 -9.61
C LYS A 57 -0.20 2.23 -8.46
N LYS A 58 -0.32 0.91 -8.69
CA LYS A 58 0.40 -0.13 -7.95
C LYS A 58 1.90 0.17 -7.98
N SER A 59 2.46 0.48 -6.82
CA SER A 59 3.89 0.54 -6.58
C SER A 59 4.48 -0.87 -6.70
N SER A 60 4.73 -1.34 -7.93
CA SER A 60 5.60 -2.51 -8.08
C SER A 60 6.50 -2.50 -9.29
N PHE A 61 6.50 -1.48 -10.15
CA PHE A 61 7.46 -1.47 -11.26
C PHE A 61 8.92 -1.34 -10.79
N PHE A 62 9.18 -0.63 -9.69
CA PHE A 62 10.53 -0.50 -9.12
C PHE A 62 10.91 -1.67 -8.19
N LEU A 63 9.99 -2.10 -7.32
CA LEU A 63 10.19 -3.25 -6.43
C LEU A 63 10.34 -4.57 -7.20
N LYS A 64 9.58 -4.76 -8.29
CA LYS A 64 9.63 -5.99 -9.08
C LYS A 64 11.01 -6.19 -9.70
N ARG A 65 11.65 -5.15 -10.24
CA ARG A 65 12.97 -5.30 -10.88
C ARG A 65 14.12 -5.55 -9.90
N VAL A 66 14.10 -4.90 -8.73
CA VAL A 66 15.15 -5.10 -7.70
C VAL A 66 14.99 -6.45 -7.00
N TRP A 67 13.75 -6.83 -6.67
CA TRP A 67 13.45 -8.10 -6.03
C TRP A 67 13.66 -9.28 -6.99
N ASP A 68 13.30 -9.14 -8.28
CA ASP A 68 13.62 -10.14 -9.31
C ASP A 68 15.14 -10.39 -9.42
N ASN A 69 15.96 -9.34 -9.30
CA ASN A 69 17.42 -9.49 -9.30
C ASN A 69 17.96 -10.15 -8.02
N TYR A 70 17.40 -9.83 -6.85
CA TYR A 70 17.74 -10.47 -5.58
C TYR A 70 17.38 -11.96 -5.60
N LEU A 71 16.17 -12.32 -6.03
CA LEU A 71 15.72 -13.70 -6.17
C LEU A 71 16.57 -14.50 -7.17
N ARG A 72 16.96 -13.91 -8.31
CA ARG A 72 17.89 -14.56 -9.25
C ARG A 72 19.25 -14.87 -8.61
N ARG A 73 19.78 -13.94 -7.80
CA ARG A 73 21.05 -14.14 -7.09
C ARG A 73 20.94 -15.24 -6.02
N LEU A 74 19.85 -15.25 -5.25
CA LEU A 74 19.59 -16.31 -4.27
C LEU A 74 19.45 -17.68 -4.95
N ASN A 75 18.62 -17.79 -5.99
CA ASN A 75 18.45 -19.05 -6.71
C ASN A 75 19.75 -19.57 -7.33
N LYS A 76 20.65 -18.69 -7.79
CA LYS A 76 21.99 -19.09 -8.27
C LYS A 76 22.87 -19.64 -7.14
N ALA A 77 22.81 -19.04 -5.95
CA ALA A 77 23.64 -19.45 -4.82
C ALA A 77 23.15 -20.77 -4.19
N THR A 78 21.85 -21.03 -4.20
CA THR A 78 21.25 -22.17 -3.49
C THR A 78 20.59 -23.20 -4.39
N ASN A 79 20.59 -23.01 -5.72
CA ASN A 79 19.77 -23.76 -6.68
C ASN A 79 18.29 -23.88 -6.25
N GLY A 80 17.78 -22.89 -5.50
CA GLY A 80 16.41 -22.89 -4.98
C GLY A 80 16.16 -23.86 -3.82
N LYS A 81 17.19 -24.49 -3.25
CA LYS A 81 17.05 -25.34 -2.07
C LYS A 81 17.37 -24.53 -0.81
N PRO A 82 16.53 -24.54 0.23
CA PRO A 82 16.94 -23.99 1.52
C PRO A 82 18.21 -24.71 1.96
N GLN A 83 19.22 -23.93 2.37
CA GLN A 83 20.46 -24.49 2.90
C GLN A 83 20.07 -25.27 4.16
N CYS A 84 20.05 -26.60 4.07
CA CYS A 84 19.89 -27.44 5.23
C CYS A 84 21.11 -27.20 6.12
N CYS A 85 20.88 -26.89 7.40
CA CYS A 85 21.91 -27.07 8.41
C CYS A 85 21.99 -28.57 8.69
N ASP A 86 23.19 -29.15 8.57
CA ASP A 86 23.48 -30.51 9.05
C ASP A 86 23.24 -30.63 10.57
#